data_AF-B3RTP8-F1
#
_entry.id   AF-B3RTP8-F1
#
_cell.length_a   1.000
_cell.length_b   1.000
_cell.length_c   1.000
_cell.angle_alpha   90.00
_cell.angle_beta   90.00
_cell.angle_gamma   90.00
#
_symmetry.space_group_name_H-M   'P 1'
#
loop_
_entity.id
_entity.type
_entity.pdbx_description
1 polymer ?
#
loop_
_entity_poly.entity_id
_entity_poly.type
_entity_poly.pdbx_seq_one_letter_code
_entity_poly.pdbx_strand_id
1 'polypeptide(L)'
;MSILQAVVRGFLRGAERGMTSKRGNKNFYKGRGAKSSGTKTKRGGFVVQPHKIPELMVPDLTDFELKPYVSHKALKINPPIVTSEDLLTRLPINQEKSTIRPQQALDLGSPKNKKYHDFSNISLQSKT
;
A
#
# COMPACT_ATOMS: atom_id res chain seq x y z
N MET A 1 4.26 -24.36 -33.42
CA MET A 1 3.84 -25.63 -32.78
C MET A 1 2.89 -26.32 -33.73
N SER A 2 3.26 -27.49 -34.26
CA SER A 2 2.40 -28.21 -35.22
C SER A 2 1.20 -28.85 -34.50
N ILE A 3 0.08 -28.95 -35.20
CA ILE A 3 -1.19 -29.51 -34.69
C ILE A 3 -0.98 -30.94 -34.16
N LEU A 4 -0.16 -31.74 -34.84
CA LEU A 4 0.18 -33.11 -34.44
C LEU A 4 0.83 -33.17 -33.04
N GLN A 5 1.75 -32.26 -32.73
CA GLN A 5 2.39 -32.23 -31.42
C GLN A 5 1.41 -31.83 -30.30
N ALA A 6 0.43 -30.96 -30.58
CA ALA A 6 -0.58 -30.59 -29.60
C ALA A 6 -1.51 -31.77 -29.25
N VAL A 7 -1.90 -32.57 -30.25
CA VAL A 7 -2.73 -33.77 -30.07
C VAL A 7 -1.98 -34.85 -29.28
N VAL A 8 -0.75 -35.18 -29.69
CA VAL A 8 0.09 -36.17 -29.00
C VAL A 8 0.33 -35.78 -27.53
N ARG A 9 0.58 -34.49 -27.27
CA ARG A 9 0.77 -33.97 -25.91
C ARG A 9 -0.51 -34.04 -25.07
N GLY A 10 -1.68 -33.78 -25.66
CA GLY A 10 -2.96 -33.92 -24.98
C GLY A 10 -3.26 -35.36 -24.56
N PHE A 11 -2.91 -36.33 -25.41
CA PHE A 11 -3.11 -37.76 -25.12
C PHE A 11 -2.14 -38.31 -24.07
N LEU A 12 -0.83 -38.07 -24.21
CA LEU A 12 0.18 -38.60 -23.30
C LEU A 12 0.24 -37.90 -21.94
N ARG A 13 0.01 -36.58 -21.90
CA ARG A 13 0.20 -35.77 -20.67
C ARG A 13 -1.09 -35.49 -19.91
N GLY A 14 -2.25 -35.59 -20.57
CA GLY A 14 -3.54 -35.26 -19.99
C GLY A 14 -3.72 -33.75 -19.72
N ALA A 15 -4.72 -33.41 -18.92
CA ALA A 15 -5.08 -32.03 -18.60
C ALA A 15 -4.03 -31.35 -17.71
N GLU A 16 -3.76 -30.07 -17.99
CA GLU A 16 -2.86 -29.26 -17.19
C GLU A 16 -3.54 -28.81 -15.87
N ARG A 17 -2.82 -28.90 -14.74
CA ARG A 17 -3.36 -28.61 -13.39
C ARG A 17 -3.46 -27.12 -13.04
N GLY A 18 -3.00 -26.22 -13.91
CA GLY A 18 -3.09 -24.78 -13.73
C GLY A 18 -4.50 -24.24 -14.01
N MET A 19 -5.28 -23.89 -13.00
CA MET A 19 -6.62 -23.36 -13.21
C MET A 19 -6.63 -21.84 -13.38
N THR A 20 -7.07 -21.37 -14.54
CA THR A 20 -7.28 -19.94 -14.83
C THR A 20 -8.76 -19.66 -15.09
N SER A 21 -9.17 -18.39 -15.07
CA SER A 21 -10.56 -17.98 -15.33
C SER A 21 -11.12 -18.42 -16.69
N LYS A 22 -10.31 -19.03 -17.57
CA LYS A 22 -10.69 -19.49 -18.90
C LYS A 22 -10.78 -21.02 -19.03
N ARG A 23 -10.40 -21.77 -18.01
CA ARG A 23 -10.25 -23.24 -18.04
C ARG A 23 -11.38 -23.99 -17.34
N GLY A 24 -12.31 -23.30 -16.69
CA GLY A 24 -13.46 -23.91 -16.01
C GLY A 24 -14.76 -23.79 -16.81
N ASN A 25 -15.84 -24.34 -16.26
CA ASN A 25 -17.19 -24.22 -16.82
C ASN A 25 -17.77 -22.80 -16.62
N LYS A 26 -19.03 -22.58 -17.04
CA LYS A 26 -19.73 -21.28 -16.91
C LYS A 26 -19.76 -20.73 -15.48
N ASN A 27 -19.80 -21.60 -14.47
CA ASN A 27 -19.90 -21.22 -13.06
C ASN A 27 -18.53 -20.99 -12.41
N PHE A 28 -17.44 -21.18 -13.14
CA PHE A 28 -16.08 -21.01 -12.62
C PHE A 28 -15.65 -19.53 -12.58
N TYR A 29 -16.16 -18.79 -11.59
CA TYR A 29 -15.89 -17.37 -11.39
C TYR A 29 -14.65 -17.12 -10.50
N LYS A 30 -13.44 -17.19 -11.08
CA LYS A 30 -12.17 -17.07 -10.34
C LYS A 30 -11.54 -15.66 -10.31
N GLY A 31 -11.75 -14.84 -11.34
CA GLY A 31 -11.11 -13.52 -11.47
C GLY A 31 -9.60 -13.56 -11.79
N ARG A 32 -8.92 -12.40 -11.68
CA ARG A 32 -7.49 -12.18 -12.03
C ARG A 32 -6.72 -11.28 -11.04
N GLY A 33 -7.09 -11.30 -9.76
CA GLY A 33 -6.37 -10.56 -8.71
C GLY A 33 -6.71 -9.08 -8.57
N ALA A 34 -7.68 -8.57 -9.35
CA ALA A 34 -8.23 -7.24 -9.15
C ALA A 34 -8.88 -7.10 -7.77
N LYS A 35 -8.62 -5.98 -7.09
CA LYS A 35 -9.27 -5.64 -5.82
C LYS A 35 -10.73 -5.23 -6.07
N SER A 36 -11.60 -5.47 -5.10
CA SER A 36 -13.02 -5.08 -5.18
C SER A 36 -13.16 -3.57 -4.97
N SER A 37 -13.89 -2.91 -5.88
CA SER A 37 -14.28 -1.50 -5.79
C SER A 37 -15.66 -1.30 -5.14
N GLY A 38 -16.30 -2.38 -4.69
CA GLY A 38 -17.71 -2.36 -4.28
C GLY A 38 -18.27 -3.74 -3.96
N THR A 39 -19.59 -3.80 -3.81
CA THR A 39 -20.31 -5.00 -3.35
C THR A 39 -21.47 -5.35 -4.27
N LYS A 40 -21.78 -6.65 -4.40
CA LYS A 40 -22.96 -7.13 -5.12
C LYS A 40 -24.23 -6.91 -4.30
N THR A 41 -25.33 -6.57 -4.98
CA THR A 41 -26.68 -6.46 -4.39
C THR A 41 -27.38 -7.82 -4.40
N LYS A 42 -28.46 -7.95 -3.60
CA LYS A 42 -29.27 -9.19 -3.54
C LYS A 42 -29.83 -9.62 -4.91
N ARG A 43 -30.06 -8.68 -5.83
CA ARG A 43 -30.62 -8.91 -7.18
C ARG A 43 -29.54 -8.97 -8.28
N GLY A 44 -28.27 -9.12 -7.93
CA GLY A 44 -27.18 -9.30 -8.90
C GLY A 44 -26.59 -8.00 -9.50
N GLY A 45 -27.14 -6.83 -9.18
CA GLY A 45 -26.51 -5.54 -9.49
C GLY A 45 -25.24 -5.30 -8.66
N PHE A 46 -24.43 -4.32 -9.04
CA PHE A 46 -23.18 -3.97 -8.35
C PHE A 46 -23.20 -2.51 -7.88
N VAL A 47 -22.85 -2.28 -6.60
CA VAL A 47 -22.78 -0.95 -6.00
C VAL A 47 -21.31 -0.60 -5.76
N VAL A 48 -20.85 0.43 -6.45
CA VAL A 48 -19.50 0.99 -6.31
C VAL A 48 -19.40 1.78 -5.00
N GLN A 49 -18.29 1.59 -4.28
CA GLN A 49 -18.03 2.25 -3.00
C GLN A 49 -16.86 3.22 -3.17
N PRO A 50 -17.09 4.55 -3.15
CA PRO A 50 -16.06 5.55 -3.43
C PRO A 50 -14.82 5.42 -2.53
N HIS A 51 -15.01 5.13 -1.24
CA HIS A 51 -13.92 4.93 -0.27
C HIS A 51 -13.01 3.72 -0.55
N LYS A 52 -13.40 2.80 -1.45
CA LYS A 52 -12.56 1.67 -1.89
C LYS A 52 -11.76 1.98 -3.15
N ILE A 53 -12.06 3.07 -3.84
CA ILE A 53 -11.37 3.47 -5.05
C ILE A 53 -10.09 4.22 -4.62
N PRO A 54 -8.91 3.78 -5.05
CA PRO A 54 -7.68 4.51 -4.75
C PRO A 54 -7.65 5.84 -5.50
N GLU A 55 -7.45 6.93 -4.79
CA GLU A 55 -7.23 8.26 -5.36
C GLU A 55 -5.72 8.49 -5.51
N LEU A 56 -5.28 8.78 -6.73
CA LEU A 56 -3.89 9.12 -7.01
C LEU A 56 -3.69 10.63 -6.79
N MET A 57 -3.11 10.99 -5.64
CA MET A 57 -2.76 12.36 -5.31
C MET A 57 -1.49 12.76 -6.08
N VAL A 58 -1.67 13.33 -7.28
CA VAL A 58 -0.57 13.78 -8.13
C VAL A 58 -0.23 15.24 -7.81
N PRO A 59 0.99 15.55 -7.33
CA PRO A 59 1.41 16.94 -7.12
C PRO A 59 1.69 17.64 -8.46
N ASP A 60 1.67 18.97 -8.46
CA ASP A 60 2.14 19.74 -9.60
C ASP A 60 3.67 19.64 -9.73
N LEU A 61 4.15 19.44 -10.96
CA LEU A 61 5.56 19.21 -11.27
C LEU A 61 6.14 20.28 -12.21
N THR A 62 5.43 21.40 -12.43
CA THR A 62 5.98 22.54 -13.17
C THR A 62 7.26 23.05 -12.51
N ASP A 63 8.32 23.21 -13.30
CA ASP A 63 9.64 23.70 -12.88
C ASP A 63 10.35 22.85 -11.80
N PHE A 64 10.04 21.55 -11.73
CA PHE A 64 10.71 20.65 -10.79
C PHE A 64 12.15 20.32 -11.23
N GLU A 65 13.14 20.71 -10.41
CA GLU A 65 14.57 20.59 -10.75
C GLU A 65 15.08 19.14 -10.78
N LEU A 66 14.49 18.26 -9.96
CA LEU A 66 14.97 16.89 -9.79
C LEU A 66 14.52 15.99 -10.95
N LYS A 67 15.47 15.21 -11.47
CA LYS A 67 15.27 14.29 -12.59
C LYS A 67 15.31 12.82 -12.14
N PRO A 68 14.74 11.87 -12.91
CA PRO A 68 14.76 10.44 -12.57
C PRO A 68 16.16 9.82 -12.49
N TYR A 69 17.15 10.45 -13.13
CA TYR A 69 18.53 9.99 -13.18
C TYR A 69 19.49 11.04 -12.63
N VAL A 70 20.59 10.57 -12.04
CA VAL A 70 21.66 11.38 -11.46
C VAL A 70 22.94 11.22 -12.28
N SER A 71 23.76 12.26 -12.35
CA SER A 71 25.07 12.22 -13.01
C SER A 71 26.03 11.26 -12.32
N HIS A 72 26.81 10.52 -13.09
CA HIS A 72 27.91 9.67 -12.59
C HIS A 72 29.02 10.45 -11.89
N LYS A 73 29.08 11.78 -12.08
CA LYS A 73 30.06 12.64 -11.41
C LYS A 73 29.71 12.92 -9.94
N ALA A 74 28.51 12.55 -9.48
CA ALA A 74 28.11 12.74 -8.09
C ALA A 74 28.99 11.92 -7.14
N LEU A 75 29.33 12.52 -5.99
CA LEU A 75 30.12 11.85 -4.97
C LEU A 75 29.35 10.68 -4.37
N LYS A 76 30.00 9.53 -4.21
CA LYS A 76 29.42 8.36 -3.57
C LYS A 76 29.51 8.52 -2.05
N ILE A 77 28.36 8.66 -1.40
CA ILE A 77 28.25 8.79 0.06
C ILE A 77 27.85 7.43 0.64
N ASN A 78 28.43 7.04 1.79
CA ASN A 78 27.95 5.90 2.57
C ASN A 78 26.91 6.42 3.58
N PRO A 79 25.60 6.23 3.35
CA PRO A 79 24.59 6.79 4.24
C PRO A 79 24.65 6.11 5.62
N PRO A 80 24.62 6.87 6.72
CA PRO A 80 24.53 6.28 8.05
C PRO A 80 23.16 5.62 8.26
N ILE A 81 23.13 4.60 9.12
CA ILE A 81 21.87 3.97 9.56
C ILE A 81 21.12 5.01 10.41
N VAL A 82 19.91 5.37 10.00
CA VAL A 82 19.10 6.36 10.72
C VAL A 82 18.40 5.68 11.89
N THR A 83 18.76 6.06 13.12
CA THR A 83 18.12 5.56 14.35
C THR A 83 16.92 6.44 14.75
N SER A 84 16.07 5.95 15.66
CA SER A 84 14.95 6.72 16.21
C SER A 84 15.41 8.00 16.91
N GLU A 85 16.57 7.96 17.57
CA GLU A 85 17.15 9.12 18.27
C GLU A 85 17.56 10.22 17.28
N ASP A 86 18.16 9.85 16.15
CA ASP A 86 18.53 10.77 15.08
C ASP A 86 17.31 11.44 14.43
N LEU A 87 16.14 10.80 14.46
CA LEU A 87 14.91 11.39 13.96
C LEU A 87 14.31 12.36 14.98
N LEU A 88 14.28 11.99 16.26
CA LEU A 88 13.75 12.83 17.33
C LEU A 88 14.54 14.13 17.49
N THR A 89 15.85 14.09 17.31
CA THR A 89 16.73 15.26 17.36
C THR A 89 16.51 16.23 16.19
N ARG A 90 16.14 15.72 15.00
CA ARG A 90 15.84 16.53 13.80
C ARG A 90 14.47 17.20 13.82
N LEU A 91 13.55 16.75 14.67
CA LEU A 91 12.23 17.36 14.76
C LEU A 91 12.33 18.78 15.34
N PRO A 92 11.56 19.74 14.79
CA PRO A 92 11.60 21.15 15.21
C PRO A 92 11.16 21.36 16.67
N ILE A 93 10.52 20.37 17.30
CA ILE A 93 10.09 20.37 18.71
C ILE A 93 11.28 20.63 19.66
N ASN A 94 12.50 20.27 19.29
CA ASN A 94 13.69 20.52 20.09
C ASN A 94 14.39 21.87 19.79
N GLN A 95 14.04 22.54 18.68
CA GLN A 95 14.56 23.88 18.33
C GLN A 95 13.92 24.99 19.19
N GLU A 96 12.69 24.80 19.66
CA GLU A 96 12.02 25.78 20.54
C GLU A 96 12.68 25.89 21.93
N LYS A 97 13.27 24.80 22.45
CA LYS A 97 13.88 24.76 23.79
C LYS A 97 15.17 25.57 23.92
N SER A 98 15.91 25.81 22.84
CA SER A 98 17.13 26.65 22.87
C SER A 98 16.83 28.15 22.84
N THR A 99 15.59 28.54 22.50
CA THR A 99 15.16 29.94 22.39
C THR A 99 14.49 30.47 23.68
N ILE A 100 13.92 29.59 24.50
CA ILE A 100 13.20 29.97 25.73
C ILE A 100 14.20 30.17 26.88
N ARG A 101 14.35 31.41 27.35
CA ARG A 101 15.06 31.74 28.60
C ARG A 101 14.46 30.94 29.78
N PRO A 102 15.27 30.50 30.76
CA PRO A 102 14.90 29.46 31.75
C PRO A 102 13.82 29.84 32.78
N GLN A 103 13.02 30.89 32.57
CA GLN A 103 12.05 31.38 33.56
C GLN A 103 10.57 31.18 33.17
N GLN A 104 10.27 30.50 32.07
CA GLN A 104 8.89 30.23 31.65
C GLN A 104 8.68 28.77 31.22
N ALA A 105 9.02 27.83 32.10
CA ALA A 105 8.48 26.48 32.02
C ALA A 105 7.21 26.43 32.88
N LEU A 106 6.08 26.88 32.33
CA LEU A 106 4.77 26.52 32.88
C LEU A 106 4.50 25.06 32.48
N ASP A 107 4.13 24.23 33.45
CA ASP A 107 3.87 22.80 33.35
C ASP A 107 2.74 22.46 32.36
N LEU A 108 2.99 22.62 31.06
CA LEU A 108 2.16 22.05 30.02
C LEU A 108 2.71 20.67 29.73
N GLY A 109 2.05 19.65 30.31
CA GLY A 109 2.39 18.25 30.14
C GLY A 109 2.64 17.91 28.67
N SER A 110 3.63 17.04 28.43
CA SER A 110 4.01 16.55 27.11
C SER A 110 2.76 16.24 26.26
N PRO A 111 2.63 16.76 25.02
CA PRO A 111 1.49 16.48 24.18
C PRO A 111 1.45 14.97 23.97
N LYS A 112 0.54 14.30 24.70
CA LYS A 112 0.31 12.86 24.57
C LYS A 112 -0.02 12.64 23.10
N ASN A 113 0.85 11.91 22.39
CA ASN A 113 0.58 11.46 21.04
C ASN A 113 -0.76 10.71 21.11
N LYS A 114 -1.81 11.31 20.53
CA LYS A 114 -3.19 10.83 20.71
C LYS A 114 -3.28 9.48 20.01
N LYS A 115 -3.16 8.43 20.85
CA LYS A 115 -3.50 7.01 20.67
C LYS A 115 -3.75 6.59 19.21
N TYR A 116 -2.87 5.75 18.66
CA TYR A 116 -3.32 4.76 17.69
C TYR A 116 -4.50 3.99 18.31
N HIS A 117 -5.59 3.82 17.58
CA HIS A 117 -6.68 2.95 18.04
C HIS A 117 -6.17 1.51 18.00
N ASP A 118 -6.02 0.86 19.16
CA ASP A 118 -5.75 -0.58 19.25
C ASP A 118 -6.93 -1.33 18.62
N PHE A 119 -6.75 -1.86 17.40
CA PHE A 119 -7.76 -2.63 16.68
C PHE A 119 -7.96 -4.06 17.21
N SER A 120 -7.40 -4.38 18.38
CA SER A 120 -7.47 -5.70 19.00
C SER A 120 -8.87 -6.11 19.49
N ASN A 121 -9.83 -5.18 19.52
CA ASN A 121 -11.21 -5.42 19.97
C ASN A 121 -12.27 -5.28 18.86
N ILE A 122 -11.97 -5.60 17.60
CA ILE A 122 -13.03 -5.86 16.61
C ILE A 122 -13.54 -7.29 16.86
N SER A 123 -14.40 -7.41 17.86
CA SER A 123 -15.26 -8.56 18.08
C SER A 123 -15.97 -8.90 16.77
N LEU A 124 -15.83 -10.15 16.34
CA LEU A 124 -16.63 -10.78 15.30
C LEU A 124 -18.11 -10.74 15.73
N GLN A 125 -18.79 -9.63 15.47
CA GLN A 125 -20.25 -9.68 15.41
C GLN A 125 -20.61 -10.32 14.07
N SER A 126 -20.90 -11.63 14.17
CA SER A 126 -21.60 -12.41 13.17
C SER A 126 -22.80 -11.61 12.65
N LYS A 127 -22.68 -11.11 11.42
CA LYS A 127 -23.83 -10.61 10.67
C LYS A 127 -24.35 -11.77 9.84
N THR A 128 -25.57 -12.16 10.20
CA THR A 128 -26.43 -13.18 9.58
C THR A 128 -26.60 -13.00 8.07
#